data_AF-A0A9P7MNE3-F1
#
_entry.id   AF-A0A9P7MNE3-F1
#
_cell.length_a   1.000
_cell.length_b   1.000
_cell.length_c   1.000
_cell.angle_alpha   90.00
_cell.angle_beta   90.00
_cell.angle_gamma   90.00
#
_symmetry.space_group_name_H-M   'P 1'
#
loop_
_entity.id
_entity.type
_entity.pdbx_description
1 polymer ?
#
loop_
_entity_poly.entity_id
_entity_poly.type
_entity_poly.pdbx_seq_one_letter_code
_entity_poly.pdbx_strand_id
1 'polypeptide(L)'
;MEASPYEGILKSPTFKFVVGEAKEELFLHSTLVASKSEVLGKMIKGPFIEGQLGYATLADEDVQTVAAFAEFIYTGDYKIKIREDTPHMEYGGRGCATGFSWGIDTDCSNYFIAHAKISIFADCYGVAELLDLALNKLHGALCGFPLSRNRMNDILTLVRFCYERPGLEKLKRLVASYSAAIIDFRDDNVVAECLRNLVKERGDFAADMAWFMACRLSGHTEC
;
A
#
# COMPACT_ATOMS: atom_id res chain seq x y z
N MET A 1 -3.31 -9.20 40.19
CA MET A 1 -2.93 -8.16 39.21
C MET A 1 -2.82 -8.87 37.88
N GLU A 2 -3.73 -8.62 36.95
CA GLU A 2 -3.54 -9.12 35.59
C GLU A 2 -2.29 -8.45 35.01
N ALA A 3 -1.35 -9.26 34.51
CA ALA A 3 -0.17 -8.75 33.85
C ALA A 3 -0.60 -7.89 32.66
N SER A 4 0.02 -6.73 32.52
CA SER A 4 -0.25 -5.84 31.40
C SER A 4 0.01 -6.59 30.08
N PRO A 5 -0.86 -6.50 29.06
CA PRO A 5 -0.65 -7.19 27.78
C PRO A 5 0.68 -6.79 27.11
N TYR A 6 1.21 -5.61 27.45
CA TYR A 6 2.51 -5.13 26.99
C TYR A 6 3.70 -5.87 27.64
N GLU A 7 3.53 -6.35 28.87
CA GLU A 7 4.59 -7.08 29.59
C GLU A 7 4.93 -8.41 28.89
N GLY A 8 3.91 -9.07 28.32
CA GLY A 8 4.10 -10.27 27.51
C GLY A 8 4.86 -10.01 26.21
N ILE A 9 4.63 -8.85 25.58
CA ILE A 9 5.35 -8.44 24.36
C ILE A 9 6.82 -8.16 24.69
N LEU A 10 7.09 -7.33 25.72
CA LEU A 10 8.45 -6.90 26.08
C LEU A 10 9.34 -8.03 26.59
N LYS A 11 8.74 -9.09 27.16
CA LYS A 11 9.49 -10.29 27.59
C LYS A 11 9.62 -11.35 26.50
N SER A 12 8.92 -11.18 25.39
CA SER A 12 8.99 -12.15 24.29
C SER A 12 10.29 -12.03 23.50
N PRO A 13 10.84 -13.13 22.96
CA PRO A 13 12.03 -13.05 22.14
C PRO A 13 11.74 -12.27 20.84
N THR A 14 12.75 -11.56 20.36
CA THR A 14 12.71 -10.96 19.02
C THR A 14 12.96 -12.03 17.96
N PHE A 15 12.31 -11.86 16.81
CA PHE A 15 12.49 -12.66 15.62
C PHE A 15 13.10 -11.78 14.53
N LYS A 16 14.08 -12.31 13.79
CA LYS A 16 14.83 -11.56 12.79
C LYS A 16 14.23 -11.75 11.40
N PHE A 17 13.88 -10.66 10.72
CA PHE A 17 13.47 -10.65 9.32
C PHE A 17 14.62 -10.12 8.48
N VAL A 18 15.07 -10.92 7.51
CA VAL A 18 16.10 -10.54 6.53
C VAL A 18 15.37 -10.17 5.24
N VAL A 19 15.39 -8.89 4.85
CA VAL A 19 14.50 -8.34 3.83
C VAL A 19 15.28 -7.84 2.61
N GLY A 20 14.76 -8.17 1.42
CA GLY A 20 15.28 -7.70 0.14
C GLY A 20 16.68 -8.22 -0.22
N GLU A 21 17.17 -7.80 -1.39
CA GLU A 21 18.49 -8.18 -1.90
C GLU A 21 19.65 -7.66 -1.04
N ALA A 22 19.46 -6.48 -0.43
CA ALA A 22 20.40 -5.88 0.51
C ALA A 22 20.50 -6.63 1.85
N LYS A 23 19.61 -7.62 2.08
CA LYS A 23 19.55 -8.43 3.30
C LYS A 23 19.47 -7.58 4.56
N GLU A 24 18.66 -6.53 4.53
CA GLU A 24 18.48 -5.67 5.70
C GLU A 24 17.80 -6.45 6.82
N GLU A 25 18.29 -6.28 8.05
CA GLU A 25 17.82 -7.03 9.21
C GLU A 25 16.86 -6.18 10.06
N LEU A 26 15.63 -6.67 10.24
CA LEU A 26 14.62 -6.09 11.10
C LEU A 26 14.30 -7.04 12.26
N PHE A 27 14.25 -6.53 13.48
CA PHE A 27 14.02 -7.33 14.69
C PHE A 27 12.66 -6.95 15.31
N LEU A 28 11.74 -7.92 15.38
CA LEU A 28 10.38 -7.70 15.86
C LEU A 28 10.02 -8.69 16.98
N HIS A 29 9.22 -8.27 17.96
CA HIS A 29 8.79 -9.17 19.03
C HIS A 29 7.89 -10.28 18.48
N SER A 30 8.33 -11.53 18.65
CA SER A 30 7.69 -12.73 18.08
C SER A 30 6.21 -12.87 18.48
N THR A 31 5.89 -12.54 19.73
CA THR A 31 4.51 -12.62 20.24
C THR A 31 3.60 -11.57 19.59
N LEU A 32 4.13 -10.38 19.31
CA LEU A 32 3.40 -9.30 18.66
C LEU A 32 3.19 -9.59 17.17
N VAL A 33 4.19 -10.12 16.48
CA VAL A 33 4.04 -10.54 15.08
C VAL A 33 3.01 -11.66 14.97
N ALA A 34 3.11 -12.68 15.84
CA ALA A 34 2.20 -13.82 15.82
C ALA A 34 0.77 -13.47 16.24
N SER A 35 0.54 -12.39 16.98
CA SER A 35 -0.81 -11.93 17.31
C SER A 35 -1.46 -11.14 16.17
N LYS A 36 -0.66 -10.52 15.30
CA LYS A 36 -1.14 -9.71 14.15
C LYS A 36 -1.19 -10.48 12.84
N SER A 37 -0.45 -11.58 12.71
CA SER A 37 -0.43 -12.42 11.51
C SER A 37 -0.42 -13.89 11.91
N GLU A 38 -1.45 -14.63 11.51
CA GLU A 38 -1.48 -16.08 11.69
C GLU A 38 -0.39 -16.76 10.84
N VAL A 39 -0.17 -16.27 9.62
CA VAL A 39 0.83 -16.81 8.68
C VAL A 39 2.23 -16.66 9.23
N LEU A 40 2.63 -15.44 9.61
CA LEU A 40 3.94 -15.19 10.22
C LEU A 40 4.04 -15.85 11.60
N GLY A 41 2.93 -15.94 12.35
CA GLY A 41 2.87 -16.66 13.61
C GLY A 41 3.19 -18.15 13.46
N LYS A 42 2.65 -18.80 12.44
CA LYS A 42 2.98 -20.19 12.08
C LYS A 42 4.41 -20.33 11.59
N MET A 43 4.94 -19.35 10.87
CA MET A 43 6.35 -19.35 10.45
C MET A 43 7.30 -19.27 11.64
N ILE A 44 6.99 -18.42 12.62
CA ILE A 44 7.81 -18.20 13.82
C ILE A 44 7.71 -19.39 14.80
N LYS A 45 6.52 -19.93 15.04
CA LYS A 45 6.26 -20.96 16.06
C LYS A 45 6.21 -22.39 15.51
N GLY A 46 6.20 -22.53 14.18
CA GLY A 46 6.07 -23.81 13.51
C GLY A 46 7.35 -24.64 13.50
N PRO A 47 7.30 -25.85 12.92
CA PRO A 47 8.45 -26.76 12.87
C PRO A 47 9.51 -26.36 11.83
N PHE A 48 9.44 -25.16 11.26
CA PHE A 48 10.35 -24.68 10.22
C PHE A 48 11.73 -24.38 10.79
N ILE A 49 12.78 -24.70 10.03
CA ILE A 49 14.18 -24.50 10.45
C ILE A 49 14.42 -23.01 10.68
N GLU A 50 13.87 -22.15 9.83
CA GLU A 50 13.86 -20.68 9.97
C GLU A 50 13.29 -20.25 11.34
N GLY A 51 12.12 -20.79 11.70
CA GLY A 51 11.47 -20.57 12.99
C GLY A 51 12.37 -20.97 14.17
N GLN A 52 13.02 -22.13 14.07
CA GLN A 52 13.92 -22.67 15.09
C GLN A 52 15.23 -21.87 15.21
N LEU A 53 15.74 -21.34 14.10
CA LEU A 53 16.92 -20.48 14.06
C LEU A 53 16.60 -19.01 14.44
N GLY A 54 15.32 -18.68 14.61
CA GLY A 54 14.87 -17.35 15.04
C GLY A 54 14.96 -16.29 13.94
N TYR A 55 14.98 -16.68 12.67
CA TYR A 55 14.96 -15.73 11.55
C TYR A 55 14.18 -16.23 10.34
N ALA A 56 13.64 -15.32 9.53
CA ALA A 56 13.07 -15.63 8.23
C ALA A 56 13.60 -14.66 7.16
N THR A 57 13.73 -15.17 5.94
CA THR A 57 14.17 -14.39 4.78
C THR A 57 12.98 -14.04 3.92
N LEU A 58 12.74 -12.74 3.72
CA LEU A 58 11.71 -12.17 2.85
C LEU A 58 12.41 -11.50 1.66
N ALA A 59 12.98 -12.30 0.76
CA ALA A 59 13.83 -11.81 -0.33
C ALA A 59 13.05 -10.99 -1.38
N ASP A 60 11.78 -11.35 -1.61
CA ASP A 60 10.93 -10.70 -2.60
C ASP A 60 10.22 -9.43 -2.06
N GLU A 61 10.37 -9.16 -0.76
CA GLU A 61 9.72 -8.04 -0.09
C GLU A 61 10.61 -6.81 -0.02
N ASP A 62 9.98 -5.65 -0.12
CA ASP A 62 10.63 -4.36 0.01
C ASP A 62 10.87 -4.02 1.48
N VAL A 63 12.06 -3.52 1.81
CA VAL A 63 12.42 -3.11 3.18
C VAL A 63 11.43 -2.08 3.71
N GLN A 64 10.97 -1.15 2.88
CA GLN A 64 9.98 -0.15 3.28
C GLN A 64 8.63 -0.78 3.64
N THR A 65 8.22 -1.83 2.93
CA THR A 65 6.98 -2.56 3.21
C THR A 65 7.05 -3.27 4.55
N VAL A 66 8.16 -3.97 4.83
CA VAL A 66 8.33 -4.67 6.11
C VAL A 66 8.54 -3.68 7.26
N ALA A 67 9.20 -2.56 7.02
CA ALA A 67 9.32 -1.47 8.01
C ALA A 67 7.96 -0.83 8.31
N ALA A 68 7.08 -0.65 7.32
CA ALA A 68 5.72 -0.17 7.54
C ALA A 68 4.88 -1.16 8.34
N PHE A 69 5.01 -2.46 8.06
CA PHE A 69 4.43 -3.51 8.91
C PHE A 69 4.97 -3.44 10.35
N ALA A 70 6.28 -3.26 10.52
CA ALA A 70 6.89 -3.11 11.83
C ALA A 70 6.32 -1.91 12.60
N GLU A 71 6.25 -0.73 11.98
CA GLU A 71 5.64 0.46 12.60
C GLU A 71 4.17 0.20 12.98
N PHE A 72 3.42 -0.45 12.09
CA PHE A 72 2.02 -0.79 12.29
C PHE A 72 1.81 -1.70 13.51
N ILE A 73 2.57 -2.79 13.65
CA ILE A 73 2.35 -3.71 14.76
C ILE A 73 2.62 -3.07 16.13
N TYR A 74 3.50 -2.06 16.20
CA TYR A 74 3.80 -1.35 17.45
C TYR A 74 2.87 -0.16 17.72
N THR A 75 2.43 0.55 16.69
CA THR A 75 1.74 1.84 16.85
C THR A 75 0.28 1.83 16.40
N GLY A 76 -0.13 0.81 15.65
CA GLY A 76 -1.42 0.75 14.95
C GLY A 76 -1.46 1.59 13.68
N ASP A 77 -0.37 2.27 13.30
CA ASP A 77 -0.27 3.08 12.10
C ASP A 77 1.10 2.91 11.41
N TYR A 78 1.26 3.41 10.18
CA TYR A 78 2.54 3.44 9.49
C TYR A 78 2.73 4.70 8.66
N LYS A 79 3.99 5.08 8.41
CA LYS A 79 4.35 6.22 7.57
C LYS A 79 5.26 5.80 6.43
N ILE A 80 4.92 6.24 5.23
CA ILE A 80 5.76 6.08 4.05
C ILE A 80 6.84 7.16 4.10
N LYS A 81 8.11 6.74 4.09
CA LYS A 81 9.26 7.61 3.89
C LYS A 81 9.54 7.68 2.39
N ILE A 82 9.29 8.82 1.76
CA ILE A 82 9.73 9.06 0.38
C ILE A 82 11.22 9.43 0.48
N ARG A 83 12.10 8.79 -0.30
CA ARG A 83 13.51 9.18 -0.35
C ARG A 83 13.56 10.55 -1.03
N GLU A 84 13.87 11.60 -0.25
CA GLU A 84 14.17 12.93 -0.78
C GLU A 84 15.59 12.89 -1.37
N ASP A 85 15.75 12.41 -2.59
CA ASP A 85 17.05 12.45 -3.28
C ASP A 85 17.37 13.83 -3.90
N THR A 86 16.68 14.90 -3.48
CA THR A 86 16.99 16.29 -3.86
C THR A 86 17.19 17.20 -2.65
N PRO A 87 18.26 18.04 -2.60
CA PRO A 87 18.43 19.04 -1.55
C PRO A 87 17.32 20.10 -1.66
N HIS A 88 16.30 20.01 -0.80
CA HIS A 88 15.19 20.95 -0.78
C HIS A 88 15.60 22.31 -0.18
N MET A 89 15.52 23.35 -1.01
CA MET A 89 15.48 24.74 -0.58
C MET A 89 14.03 25.09 -0.19
N GLU A 90 13.80 25.43 1.08
CA GLU A 90 12.48 25.70 1.65
C GLU A 90 11.82 26.98 1.08
N TYR A 91 10.54 26.89 0.74
CA TYR A 91 9.63 28.05 0.76
C TYR A 91 8.33 27.67 1.48
N GLY A 92 8.04 28.39 2.55
CA GLY A 92 6.89 28.15 3.43
C GLY A 92 5.54 28.54 2.81
N GLY A 93 4.53 27.71 3.06
CA GLY A 93 3.13 27.98 2.71
C GLY A 93 2.16 27.23 3.62
N ARG A 94 1.16 27.96 4.15
CA ARG A 94 0.12 27.53 5.10
C ARG A 94 -0.65 26.27 4.64
N GLY A 95 -0.75 25.28 5.52
CA GLY A 95 -1.39 23.99 5.24
C GLY A 95 -2.88 23.88 5.62
N CYS A 96 -3.58 23.02 4.88
CA CYS A 96 -4.85 22.39 5.22
C CYS A 96 -4.61 21.16 6.12
N ALA A 97 -5.64 20.69 6.83
CA ALA A 97 -5.57 19.74 7.96
C ALA A 97 -5.15 18.29 7.62
N THR A 98 -4.83 17.98 6.35
CA THR A 98 -4.09 16.77 5.99
C THR A 98 -2.65 17.21 5.78
N GLY A 99 -1.74 16.90 6.72
CA GLY A 99 -0.35 17.38 6.74
C GLY A 99 0.55 16.95 5.57
N PHE A 100 -0.02 16.63 4.41
CA PHE A 100 0.66 16.27 3.17
C PHE A 100 0.51 17.43 2.18
N SER A 101 1.52 18.29 2.10
CA SER A 101 1.63 19.28 1.01
C SER A 101 2.13 18.54 -0.22
N TRP A 102 1.27 18.35 -1.23
CA TRP A 102 1.70 17.81 -2.52
C TRP A 102 2.69 18.80 -3.16
N GLY A 103 3.98 18.59 -2.91
CA GLY A 103 5.06 19.35 -3.51
C GLY A 103 5.04 19.22 -5.04
N ILE A 104 5.71 20.15 -5.71
CA ILE A 104 5.83 20.19 -7.17
C ILE A 104 6.72 19.04 -7.71
N ASP A 105 7.44 18.34 -6.83
CA ASP A 105 8.45 17.31 -7.16
C ASP A 105 8.26 15.98 -6.40
N THR A 106 7.08 15.74 -5.82
CA THR A 106 6.85 14.50 -5.04
C THR A 106 6.62 13.33 -6.00
N ASP A 107 7.44 12.26 -5.89
CA ASP A 107 7.22 10.97 -6.57
C ASP A 107 5.92 10.31 -6.08
N CYS A 108 4.79 10.79 -6.58
CA CYS A 108 3.47 10.32 -6.19
C CYS A 108 3.27 8.85 -6.61
N SER A 109 3.87 8.45 -7.75
CA SER A 109 4.04 7.05 -8.13
C SER A 109 4.61 6.21 -6.99
N ASN A 110 5.75 6.60 -6.41
CA ASN A 110 6.40 5.84 -5.34
C ASN A 110 5.53 5.76 -4.09
N TYR A 111 4.81 6.84 -3.75
CA TYR A 111 3.90 6.85 -2.62
C TYR A 111 2.70 5.89 -2.81
N PHE A 112 2.06 5.91 -3.98
CA PHE A 112 0.93 5.00 -4.27
C PHE A 112 1.39 3.54 -4.35
N ILE A 113 2.52 3.29 -5.01
CA ILE A 113 3.11 1.96 -5.13
C ILE A 113 3.51 1.40 -3.76
N ALA A 114 4.02 2.24 -2.85
CA ALA A 114 4.32 1.80 -1.50
C ALA A 114 3.05 1.34 -0.74
N HIS A 115 1.94 2.08 -0.81
CA HIS A 115 0.67 1.62 -0.25
C HIS A 115 0.17 0.33 -0.91
N ALA A 116 0.29 0.21 -2.23
CA ALA A 116 -0.08 -0.99 -2.97
C ALA A 116 0.77 -2.21 -2.53
N LYS A 117 2.10 -2.07 -2.44
CA LYS A 117 3.00 -3.11 -1.91
C LYS A 117 2.62 -3.53 -0.49
N ILE A 118 2.35 -2.57 0.40
CA ILE A 118 1.93 -2.86 1.78
C ILE A 118 0.59 -3.61 1.80
N SER A 119 -0.36 -3.25 0.94
CA SER A 119 -1.63 -3.98 0.84
C SER A 119 -1.45 -5.42 0.36
N ILE A 120 -0.57 -5.65 -0.64
CA ILE A 120 -0.22 -7.00 -1.11
C ILE A 120 0.44 -7.81 0.00
N PHE A 121 1.43 -7.23 0.70
CA PHE A 121 2.06 -7.85 1.85
C PHE A 121 1.04 -8.22 2.93
N ALA A 122 0.16 -7.29 3.29
CA ALA A 122 -0.85 -7.52 4.31
C ALA A 122 -1.83 -8.64 3.93
N ASP A 123 -2.22 -8.73 2.66
CA ASP A 123 -3.05 -9.83 2.14
C ASP A 123 -2.30 -11.17 2.19
N CYS A 124 -1.07 -11.22 1.67
CA CYS A 124 -0.20 -12.40 1.66
C CYS A 124 0.04 -12.99 3.07
N TYR A 125 0.24 -12.13 4.07
CA TYR A 125 0.52 -12.54 5.44
C TYR A 125 -0.72 -12.49 6.35
N GLY A 126 -1.92 -12.27 5.81
CA GLY A 126 -3.17 -12.33 6.56
C GLY A 126 -3.31 -11.26 7.65
N VAL A 127 -2.80 -10.05 7.42
CA VAL A 127 -2.88 -8.90 8.34
C VAL A 127 -4.02 -7.98 7.92
N ALA A 128 -5.26 -8.40 8.18
CA ALA A 128 -6.46 -7.71 7.69
C ALA A 128 -6.54 -6.22 8.08
N GLU A 129 -6.20 -5.88 9.33
CA GLU A 129 -6.20 -4.49 9.81
C GLU A 129 -5.21 -3.60 9.03
N LEU A 130 -4.04 -4.13 8.67
CA LEU A 130 -3.05 -3.42 7.86
C LEU A 130 -3.51 -3.29 6.41
N LEU A 131 -4.14 -4.33 5.87
CA LEU A 131 -4.71 -4.31 4.53
C LEU A 131 -5.75 -3.19 4.40
N ASP A 132 -6.71 -3.15 5.32
CA ASP A 132 -7.76 -2.12 5.32
C ASP A 132 -7.17 -0.72 5.55
N LEU A 133 -6.21 -0.57 6.47
CA LEU A 133 -5.50 0.70 6.68
C LEU A 133 -4.77 1.15 5.41
N ALA A 134 -4.09 0.25 4.71
CA ALA A 134 -3.35 0.58 3.50
C ALA A 134 -4.26 0.99 2.34
N LEU A 135 -5.37 0.26 2.13
CA LEU A 135 -6.37 0.64 1.14
C LEU A 135 -7.02 1.99 1.47
N ASN A 136 -7.33 2.24 2.74
CA ASN A 136 -7.90 3.52 3.18
C ASN A 136 -6.94 4.70 2.96
N LYS A 137 -5.65 4.54 3.28
CA LYS A 137 -4.64 5.57 3.03
C LYS A 137 -4.44 5.81 1.53
N LEU A 138 -4.39 4.75 0.73
CA LEU A 138 -4.31 4.87 -0.73
C LEU A 138 -5.53 5.59 -1.30
N HIS A 139 -6.73 5.21 -0.88
CA HIS A 139 -7.98 5.87 -1.30
C HIS A 139 -7.97 7.37 -0.95
N GLY A 140 -7.63 7.71 0.30
CA GLY A 140 -7.52 9.10 0.75
C GLY A 140 -6.49 9.89 -0.07
N ALA A 141 -5.35 9.27 -0.38
CA ALA A 141 -4.32 9.87 -1.20
C ALA A 141 -4.80 10.12 -2.64
N LEU A 142 -5.51 9.16 -3.25
CA LEU A 142 -6.10 9.30 -4.59
C LEU A 142 -7.21 10.36 -4.66
N CYS A 143 -8.10 10.41 -3.65
CA CYS A 143 -9.15 11.43 -3.57
C CYS A 143 -8.59 12.84 -3.38
N GLY A 144 -7.51 12.99 -2.60
CA GLY A 144 -6.81 14.26 -2.40
C GLY A 144 -5.84 14.62 -3.54
N PHE A 145 -5.72 13.79 -4.58
CA PHE A 145 -4.72 13.95 -5.61
C PHE A 145 -5.15 14.96 -6.69
N PRO A 146 -4.39 16.05 -6.91
CA PRO A 146 -4.70 16.99 -7.97
C PRO A 146 -4.36 16.39 -9.34
N LEU A 147 -5.38 15.99 -10.10
CA LEU A 147 -5.20 15.46 -11.44
C LEU A 147 -4.69 16.56 -12.39
N SER A 148 -3.46 16.38 -12.88
CA SER A 148 -2.84 17.18 -13.94
C SER A 148 -2.23 16.24 -14.99
N ARG A 149 -1.96 16.76 -16.19
CA ARG A 149 -1.38 15.98 -17.29
C ARG A 149 -0.12 15.20 -16.89
N ASN A 150 0.77 15.83 -16.13
CA ASN A 150 2.02 15.21 -15.69
C ASN A 150 1.79 14.14 -14.61
N ARG A 151 0.75 14.32 -13.80
CA ARG A 151 0.38 13.43 -12.69
C ARG A 151 -0.46 12.22 -13.10
N MET A 152 -0.99 12.21 -14.32
CA MET A 152 -1.69 11.03 -14.85
C MET A 152 -0.77 9.82 -14.98
N ASN A 153 0.51 10.04 -15.29
CA ASN A 153 1.49 8.95 -15.34
C ASN A 153 1.62 8.22 -14.00
N ASP A 154 1.40 8.90 -12.86
CA ASP A 154 1.40 8.25 -11.55
C ASP A 154 0.25 7.25 -11.41
N ILE A 155 -0.94 7.61 -11.89
CA ILE A 155 -2.11 6.74 -11.90
C ILE A 155 -1.91 5.57 -12.87
N LEU A 156 -1.36 5.82 -14.05
CA LEU A 156 -1.07 4.76 -15.01
C LEU A 156 -0.05 3.76 -14.45
N THR A 157 1.00 4.23 -13.78
CA THR A 157 2.00 3.38 -13.11
C THR A 157 1.36 2.53 -12.02
N LEU A 158 0.49 3.13 -11.20
CA LEU A 158 -0.26 2.40 -10.17
C LEU A 158 -1.15 1.30 -10.78
N VAL A 159 -1.94 1.61 -11.80
CA VAL A 159 -2.80 0.62 -12.47
C VAL A 159 -1.95 -0.51 -13.05
N ARG A 160 -0.88 -0.18 -13.77
CA ARG A 160 0.02 -1.18 -14.36
C ARG A 160 0.56 -2.14 -13.30
N PHE A 161 0.98 -1.61 -12.16
CA PHE A 161 1.45 -2.41 -11.02
C PHE A 161 0.35 -3.32 -10.45
N CYS A 162 -0.84 -2.78 -10.18
CA CYS A 162 -1.95 -3.55 -9.59
C CYS A 162 -2.46 -4.68 -10.49
N TYR A 163 -2.36 -4.51 -11.81
CA TYR A 163 -2.82 -5.48 -12.80
C TYR A 163 -1.71 -6.36 -13.38
N GLU A 164 -0.46 -6.20 -12.94
CA GLU A 164 0.63 -7.09 -13.32
C GLU A 164 0.56 -8.45 -12.60
N ARG A 165 0.04 -8.46 -11.35
CA ARG A 165 -0.06 -9.66 -10.52
C ARG A 165 -1.52 -10.08 -10.29
N PRO A 166 -1.83 -11.39 -10.28
CA PRO A 166 -3.14 -11.88 -9.86
C PRO A 166 -3.31 -11.77 -8.32
N GLY A 167 -4.55 -11.62 -7.84
CA GLY A 167 -4.89 -11.95 -6.44
C GLY A 167 -5.54 -10.85 -5.61
N LEU A 168 -5.12 -9.57 -5.73
CA LEU A 168 -5.63 -8.52 -4.82
C LEU A 168 -6.82 -7.75 -5.41
N GLU A 169 -7.98 -8.40 -5.42
CA GLU A 169 -9.23 -7.86 -6.00
C GLU A 169 -9.68 -6.55 -5.34
N LYS A 170 -9.48 -6.40 -4.02
CA LYS A 170 -9.83 -5.14 -3.32
C LYS A 170 -9.01 -3.95 -3.83
N LEU A 171 -7.71 -4.13 -4.07
CA LEU A 171 -6.84 -3.09 -4.61
C LEU A 171 -7.20 -2.76 -6.06
N LYS A 172 -7.43 -3.78 -6.89
CA LYS A 172 -7.87 -3.61 -8.28
C LYS A 172 -9.17 -2.82 -8.37
N ARG A 173 -10.16 -3.19 -7.58
CA ARG A 173 -11.45 -2.47 -7.48
C ARG A 173 -11.28 -1.01 -7.08
N LEU A 174 -10.46 -0.73 -6.07
CA LEU A 174 -10.21 0.65 -5.62
C LEU A 174 -9.61 1.50 -6.75
N VAL A 175 -8.61 0.98 -7.44
CA VAL A 175 -7.95 1.69 -8.54
C VAL A 175 -8.88 1.84 -9.74
N ALA A 176 -9.60 0.78 -10.13
CA ALA A 176 -10.56 0.82 -11.25
C ALA A 176 -11.74 1.76 -10.97
N SER A 177 -12.27 1.75 -9.75
CA SER A 177 -13.33 2.67 -9.34
C SER A 177 -12.87 4.12 -9.43
N TYR A 178 -11.67 4.43 -8.92
CA TYR A 178 -11.08 5.75 -9.06
C TYR A 178 -10.87 6.13 -10.54
N SER A 179 -10.28 5.25 -11.35
CA SER A 179 -10.06 5.50 -12.79
C SER A 179 -11.37 5.76 -13.55
N ALA A 180 -12.43 5.04 -13.22
CA ALA A 180 -13.75 5.26 -13.80
C ALA A 180 -14.33 6.61 -13.36
N ALA A 181 -14.11 7.04 -12.11
CA ALA A 181 -14.63 8.32 -11.62
C ALA A 181 -13.98 9.50 -12.36
N ILE A 182 -12.66 9.47 -12.57
CA ILE A 182 -11.94 10.59 -13.18
C ILE A 182 -12.26 10.80 -14.66
N ILE A 183 -12.78 9.78 -15.35
CA ILE A 183 -13.23 9.88 -16.75
C ILE A 183 -14.53 10.69 -16.85
N ASP A 184 -15.44 10.54 -15.89
CA ASP A 184 -16.73 11.24 -15.90
C ASP A 184 -16.59 12.76 -15.61
N PHE A 185 -15.50 13.19 -14.97
CA PHE A 185 -15.33 14.56 -14.47
C PHE A 185 -14.57 15.52 -15.39
N ARG A 186 -13.99 15.09 -16.52
CA ARG A 186 -13.11 15.97 -17.32
C ARG A 186 -13.31 15.90 -18.83
N ASP A 187 -13.59 17.06 -19.41
CA ASP A 187 -13.49 17.38 -20.84
C ASP A 187 -12.03 17.58 -21.30
N ASP A 188 -11.09 16.87 -20.65
CA ASP A 188 -9.65 16.95 -20.94
C ASP A 188 -9.24 15.77 -21.82
N ASN A 189 -9.11 16.05 -23.11
CA ASN A 189 -8.77 15.07 -24.15
C ASN A 189 -7.53 14.23 -23.83
N VAL A 190 -6.58 14.79 -23.07
CA VAL A 190 -5.31 14.13 -22.77
C VAL A 190 -5.46 13.03 -21.72
N VAL A 191 -6.17 13.31 -20.63
CA VAL A 191 -6.43 12.32 -19.55
C VAL A 191 -7.17 11.12 -20.13
N ALA A 192 -8.19 11.40 -20.94
CA ALA A 192 -8.96 10.39 -21.63
C ALA A 192 -8.11 9.59 -22.62
N GLU A 193 -7.14 10.20 -23.31
CA GLU A 193 -6.24 9.48 -24.24
C GLU A 193 -5.30 8.51 -23.53
N CYS A 194 -4.69 8.96 -22.44
CA CYS A 194 -3.82 8.13 -21.60
C CYS A 194 -4.56 6.88 -21.08
N LEU A 195 -5.77 7.07 -20.54
CA LEU A 195 -6.59 5.96 -20.05
C LEU A 195 -7.09 5.07 -21.20
N ARG A 196 -7.46 5.63 -22.35
CA ARG A 196 -7.82 4.85 -23.55
C ARG A 196 -6.69 3.92 -24.00
N ASN A 197 -5.44 4.37 -23.95
CA ASN A 197 -4.31 3.52 -24.31
C ASN A 197 -4.14 2.36 -23.32
N LEU A 198 -4.34 2.62 -22.02
CA LEU A 198 -4.25 1.58 -21.00
C LEU A 198 -5.39 0.55 -21.09
N VAL A 199 -6.62 1.01 -21.35
CA VAL A 199 -7.79 0.16 -21.60
C VAL A 199 -7.58 -0.76 -22.80
N LYS A 200 -6.91 -0.27 -23.86
CA LYS A 200 -6.55 -1.09 -25.02
C LYS A 200 -5.47 -2.13 -24.69
N GLU A 201 -4.56 -1.81 -23.79
CA GLU A 201 -3.46 -2.68 -23.39
C GLU A 201 -3.90 -3.80 -22.44
N ARG A 202 -4.83 -3.50 -21.51
CA ARG A 202 -5.27 -4.43 -20.45
C ARG A 202 -6.78 -4.61 -20.40
N GLY A 203 -7.23 -5.77 -20.88
CA GLY A 203 -8.65 -6.13 -20.94
C GLY A 203 -9.30 -6.38 -19.58
N ASP A 204 -8.54 -6.87 -18.59
CA ASP A 204 -9.00 -7.06 -17.22
C ASP A 204 -9.28 -5.73 -16.51
N PHE A 205 -8.34 -4.78 -16.61
CA PHE A 205 -8.57 -3.42 -16.14
C PHE A 205 -9.75 -2.74 -16.86
N ALA A 206 -9.84 -2.91 -18.19
CA ALA A 206 -10.95 -2.37 -18.97
C ALA A 206 -12.31 -2.89 -18.48
N ALA A 207 -12.40 -4.18 -18.16
CA ALA A 207 -13.63 -4.81 -17.65
C ALA A 207 -14.02 -4.24 -16.28
N ASP A 208 -13.09 -4.16 -15.33
CA ASP A 208 -13.35 -3.60 -14.00
C ASP A 208 -13.75 -2.13 -14.08
N MET A 209 -13.06 -1.34 -14.90
CA MET A 209 -13.37 0.07 -15.07
C MET A 209 -14.77 0.25 -15.69
N ALA A 210 -15.09 -0.50 -16.74
CA ALA A 210 -16.40 -0.47 -17.38
C ALA A 210 -17.53 -0.87 -16.43
N TRP A 211 -17.29 -1.83 -15.55
CA TRP A 211 -18.22 -2.20 -14.48
C TRP A 211 -18.55 -1.00 -13.58
N PHE A 212 -17.52 -0.29 -13.07
CA PHE A 212 -17.75 0.88 -12.22
C PHE A 212 -18.42 2.05 -12.96
N MET A 213 -18.13 2.25 -14.26
CA MET A 213 -18.85 3.23 -15.07
C MET A 213 -20.33 2.87 -15.19
N ALA A 214 -20.64 1.59 -15.46
CA ALA A 214 -22.02 1.11 -15.54
C ALA A 214 -22.78 1.26 -14.20
N CYS A 215 -22.12 1.01 -13.06
CA CYS A 215 -22.68 1.27 -11.72
C CYS A 215 -23.15 2.72 -11.56
N ARG A 216 -22.32 3.68 -11.98
CA ARG A 216 -22.64 5.11 -11.85
C ARG A 216 -23.81 5.53 -12.73
N LEU A 217 -23.87 5.02 -13.96
CA LEU A 217 -24.96 5.30 -14.89
C LEU A 217 -26.29 4.70 -14.43
N SER A 218 -26.25 3.57 -13.71
CA SER A 218 -27.45 2.89 -13.21
C SER A 218 -27.92 3.37 -11.83
N GLY A 219 -27.18 4.29 -11.19
CA GLY A 219 -27.55 4.85 -9.88
C GLY A 219 -27.36 3.87 -8.70
N HIS A 220 -26.66 2.75 -8.90
CA HIS A 220 -26.34 1.81 -7.83
C HIS A 220 -25.18 2.34 -6.98
N THR A 221 -25.42 2.53 -5.68
CA THR A 221 -24.42 2.98 -4.69
C THR A 221 -23.70 1.83 -3.98
N GLU A 222 -24.05 0.57 -4.29
CA GLU A 222 -23.33 -0.62 -3.80
C GLU A 222 -22.32 -1.09 -4.86
N CYS A 223 -21.37 -0.19 -5.17
CA CYS A 223 -20.14 -0.47 -5.88
C CYS A 223 -19.00 0.21 -5.07
#